data_AF-A0A7S1YS63-F1
#
_entry.id   AF-A0A7S1YS63-F1
#
_cell.length_a   1.000
_cell.length_b   1.000
_cell.length_c   1.000
_cell.angle_alpha   90.00
_cell.angle_beta   90.00
_cell.angle_gamma   90.00
#
_symmetry.space_group_name_H-M   'P 1'
#
loop_
_entity.id
_entity.type
_entity.pdbx_description
1 polymer ?
#
loop_
_entity_poly.entity_id
_entity_poly.type
_entity_poly.pdbx_seq_one_letter_code
_entity_poly.pdbx_strand_id
1 'polypeptide(L)'
;MSAPVGAKNATKKKDGAKSGHRCCIFLSIMGTLCLALQLHLCTLQKSFDVQNEGWAHQYHPMHEINSAQQKRPPTNRNNSPVPSVIDIHAIADKWKLSWKKKKNGSSNDIISLLEKASQVDISSLYDEDNDFVYFHHIHKAGGTTVSLLMEKTFGEDAIVPGSRISGDFAFRDAPTQQQQHDQTKYRAAFSHTPFNPKLLQALRSTLQESESPRHIRLVTMIREPMSLRASSHAMSICHYNRLLKRQARETGETHCGADVNLTALTYARLDEIKEKCESSDTTNVGPRMMRYCDDISEGKNPITYCLSIPDLMKAEEYYNKLHLHNMYRKVFGKFTKHEGMHKNKTAVEDVEQYTLERLGKSNDYSHQQQQEDETISMTEESFDFIWFGITERMAESMCLFYYTFRLQPSPSIPNARVMDCKPSSWWTDEDRAEVMSRETLDYAVWRTANAVLDVRLAKMKMEIQAKLDSGISLESMYYVAPECF
;
A
#
# COMPACT_ATOMS: atom_id res chain seq x y z
N MET A 1 24.01 -38.94 84.33
CA MET A 1 25.29 -38.78 83.60
C MET A 1 25.22 -37.45 82.85
N SER A 2 25.48 -36.34 83.53
CA SER A 2 26.79 -35.66 83.61
C SER A 2 27.07 -34.79 82.38
N ALA A 3 26.93 -33.47 82.55
CA ALA A 3 27.77 -32.45 81.90
C ALA A 3 29.26 -32.65 82.38
N PRO A 4 30.32 -31.87 81.98
CA PRO A 4 30.31 -30.50 81.42
C PRO A 4 31.56 -30.09 80.54
N VAL A 5 31.71 -28.77 80.27
CA VAL A 5 32.93 -27.91 80.14
C VAL A 5 33.73 -27.76 78.82
N GLY A 6 33.85 -26.48 78.40
CA GLY A 6 35.12 -25.78 78.07
C GLY A 6 35.38 -25.50 76.58
N ALA A 7 35.94 -24.38 76.11
CA ALA A 7 36.44 -23.15 76.71
C ALA A 7 36.64 -22.08 75.60
N LYS A 8 36.83 -20.82 76.04
CA LYS A 8 36.97 -19.56 75.30
C LYS A 8 38.23 -19.49 74.41
N ASN A 9 38.19 -18.69 73.33
CA ASN A 9 39.14 -17.59 73.17
C ASN A 9 38.68 -16.53 72.16
N ALA A 10 38.83 -15.27 72.58
CA ALA A 10 38.55 -14.06 71.84
C ALA A 10 39.79 -13.57 71.11
N THR A 11 39.64 -13.06 69.88
CA THR A 11 40.56 -12.06 69.31
C THR A 11 39.76 -10.97 68.60
N LYS A 12 39.78 -9.77 69.20
CA LYS A 12 39.37 -8.51 68.57
C LYS A 12 40.37 -8.17 67.47
N LYS A 13 39.92 -8.00 66.22
CA LYS A 13 40.65 -7.23 65.20
C LYS A 13 39.84 -5.99 64.84
N LYS A 14 40.45 -4.83 65.11
CA LYS A 14 40.06 -3.52 64.60
C LYS A 14 40.44 -3.49 63.12
N ASP A 15 39.48 -3.23 62.24
CA ASP A 15 39.75 -2.64 60.92
C ASP A 15 38.72 -1.53 60.68
N GLY A 16 39.12 -0.34 61.13
CA GLY A 16 38.50 0.91 60.74
C GLY A 16 39.06 1.39 59.40
N ALA A 17 38.24 2.17 58.70
CA ALA A 17 38.63 3.06 57.62
C ALA A 17 39.06 2.42 56.27
N LYS A 18 38.17 1.66 55.61
CA LYS A 18 38.23 1.45 54.15
C LYS A 18 36.88 1.49 53.41
N SER A 19 35.77 1.92 54.03
CA SER A 19 34.47 1.99 53.34
C SER A 19 34.22 3.30 52.58
N GLY A 20 34.88 4.41 52.95
CA GLY A 20 34.67 5.71 52.30
C GLY A 20 35.19 5.80 50.87
N HIS A 21 36.33 5.16 50.57
CA HIS A 21 36.95 5.25 49.24
C HIS A 21 36.21 4.46 48.16
N ARG A 22 35.57 3.34 48.53
CA ARG A 22 34.79 2.53 47.57
C ARG A 22 33.50 3.24 47.14
N CYS A 23 32.89 4.03 48.02
CA CYS A 23 31.69 4.79 47.70
C CYS A 23 31.99 5.94 46.71
N CYS A 24 33.09 6.68 46.91
CA CYS A 24 33.48 7.76 46.00
C CYS A 24 33.86 7.26 44.60
N ILE A 25 34.53 6.11 44.49
CA ILE A 25 34.85 5.51 43.19
C ILE A 25 33.57 5.08 42.46
N PHE A 26 32.62 4.48 43.18
CA PHE A 26 31.36 4.02 42.57
C PHE A 26 30.50 5.20 42.08
N LEU A 27 30.41 6.28 42.86
CA LEU A 27 29.70 7.50 42.46
C LEU A 27 30.37 8.20 41.27
N SER A 28 31.70 8.20 41.20
CA SER A 28 32.44 8.76 40.07
C SER A 28 32.21 7.97 38.78
N ILE A 29 32.20 6.63 38.86
CA ILE A 29 31.92 5.76 37.71
C ILE A 29 30.48 5.96 37.21
N MET A 30 29.50 6.01 38.11
CA MET A 30 28.10 6.28 37.77
C MET A 30 27.90 7.66 37.15
N GLY A 31 28.55 8.69 37.69
CA GLY A 31 28.52 10.04 37.11
C GLY A 31 29.10 10.07 35.70
N THR A 32 30.21 9.39 35.47
CA THR A 32 30.86 9.32 34.14
C THR A 32 30.01 8.56 33.13
N LEU A 33 29.36 7.46 33.54
CA LEU A 33 28.44 6.70 32.69
C LEU A 33 27.18 7.49 32.33
N CYS A 34 26.59 8.22 33.28
CA CYS A 34 25.47 9.12 33.00
C CYS A 34 25.84 10.22 32.02
N LEU A 35 27.02 10.83 32.18
CA LEU A 35 27.50 11.88 31.27
C LEU A 35 27.75 11.33 29.86
N ALA A 36 28.35 10.14 29.74
CA ALA A 36 28.57 9.47 28.47
C ALA A 36 27.25 9.12 27.78
N LEU A 37 26.25 8.65 28.54
CA LEU A 37 24.92 8.34 28.03
C LEU A 37 24.19 9.61 27.55
N GLN A 38 24.26 10.70 28.31
CA GLN A 38 23.69 12.00 27.89
C GLN A 38 24.38 12.54 26.64
N LEU A 39 25.71 12.45 26.54
CA LEU A 39 26.44 12.87 25.34
C LEU A 39 26.06 12.02 24.13
N HIS A 40 25.89 10.71 24.31
CA HIS A 40 25.46 9.79 23.25
C HIS A 40 24.02 10.07 22.79
N LEU A 41 23.11 10.32 23.73
CA LEU A 41 21.73 10.73 23.43
C LEU A 41 21.68 12.09 22.71
N CYS A 42 22.50 13.07 23.12
CA CYS A 42 22.62 14.35 22.41
C CYS A 42 23.21 14.22 21.00
N THR A 43 24.12 13.27 20.76
CA THR A 43 24.65 12.99 19.41
C THR A 43 23.64 12.27 18.54
N LEU A 44 22.84 11.37 19.12
CA LEU A 44 21.73 10.72 18.42
C LEU A 44 20.63 11.72 18.07
N GLN A 45 20.26 12.62 18.99
CA GLN A 45 19.30 13.71 18.75
C GLN A 45 19.78 14.62 17.61
N LYS A 46 21.04 15.09 17.65
CA LYS A 46 21.63 15.89 16.57
C LYS A 46 21.70 15.14 15.24
N SER A 47 21.93 13.83 15.26
CA SER A 47 21.95 13.02 14.03
C SER A 47 20.53 12.87 13.45
N PHE A 48 19.51 12.84 14.30
CA PHE A 48 18.10 12.82 13.91
C PHE A 48 17.65 14.17 13.35
N ASP A 49 18.05 15.28 13.99
CA ASP A 49 17.73 16.64 13.54
C ASP A 49 18.44 16.97 12.21
N VAL A 50 19.71 16.57 12.03
CA VAL A 50 20.43 16.73 10.76
C VAL A 50 19.84 15.86 9.64
N GLN A 51 19.27 14.70 9.96
CA GLN A 51 18.53 13.90 8.99
C GLN A 51 17.17 14.50 8.63
N ASN A 52 16.52 15.25 9.52
CA ASN A 52 15.26 15.94 9.22
C ASN A 52 15.47 17.26 8.47
N GLU A 53 16.53 18.02 8.77
CA GLU A 53 16.85 19.27 8.04
C GLU A 53 17.47 19.00 6.65
N GLY A 54 18.17 17.88 6.47
CA GLY A 54 18.78 17.48 5.19
C GLY A 54 17.77 17.15 4.07
N TRP A 55 16.50 16.92 4.41
CA TRP A 55 15.44 16.68 3.40
C TRP A 55 14.74 17.96 2.95
N ALA A 56 14.95 19.09 3.63
CA ALA A 56 14.23 20.34 3.37
C ALA A 56 14.97 21.31 2.43
N HIS A 57 16.29 21.18 2.23
CA HIS A 57 17.08 22.28 1.62
C HIS A 57 18.08 21.94 0.50
N GLN A 58 17.95 20.81 -0.19
CA GLN A 58 18.75 20.57 -1.42
C GLN A 58 17.90 20.06 -2.58
N TYR A 59 17.07 20.95 -3.13
CA TYR A 59 16.71 20.88 -4.55
C TYR A 59 16.81 22.30 -5.13
N HIS A 60 17.94 22.57 -5.79
CA HIS A 60 18.01 23.68 -6.73
C HIS A 60 17.19 23.34 -7.98
N PRO A 61 16.44 24.31 -8.55
CA PRO A 61 15.58 24.04 -9.69
C PRO A 61 16.40 24.00 -10.98
N MET A 62 16.57 22.81 -11.56
CA MET A 62 16.83 22.72 -13.00
C MET A 62 15.52 22.95 -13.74
N HIS A 63 15.44 24.13 -14.34
CA HIS A 63 14.45 24.50 -15.33
C HIS A 63 14.69 23.73 -16.65
N GLU A 64 13.59 23.37 -17.31
CA GLU A 64 13.49 22.83 -18.68
C GLU A 64 14.06 21.42 -18.82
N ILE A 65 13.23 20.37 -18.86
CA ILE A 65 12.54 19.89 -20.08
C ILE A 65 11.36 18.97 -19.66
N ASN A 66 10.24 19.08 -20.39
CA ASN A 66 8.90 18.46 -20.22
C ASN A 66 7.89 19.19 -19.30
N SER A 67 7.57 20.40 -19.72
CA SER A 67 6.56 21.35 -19.23
C SER A 67 5.16 21.19 -19.85
N ALA A 68 4.68 19.97 -20.13
CA ALA A 68 3.33 19.77 -20.70
C ALA A 68 2.24 19.35 -19.69
N GLN A 69 2.58 19.01 -18.43
CA GLN A 69 1.56 18.61 -17.43
C GLN A 69 1.62 19.29 -16.06
N GLN A 70 2.60 20.13 -15.73
CA GLN A 70 2.71 20.69 -14.35
C GLN A 70 3.13 22.17 -14.25
N LYS A 71 2.87 22.96 -15.29
CA LYS A 71 2.67 24.42 -15.14
C LYS A 71 1.38 24.80 -15.85
N ARG A 72 0.23 24.34 -15.34
CA ARG A 72 -0.97 25.14 -15.56
C ARG A 72 -0.73 26.45 -14.78
N PRO A 73 -0.91 27.63 -15.39
CA PRO A 73 -1.10 28.85 -14.62
C PRO A 73 -2.20 28.57 -13.58
N PRO A 74 -2.37 29.36 -12.51
CA PRO A 74 -3.66 29.42 -11.83
C PRO A 74 -4.68 29.85 -12.88
N THR A 75 -5.24 28.88 -13.60
CA THR A 75 -6.35 29.07 -14.50
C THR A 75 -7.40 29.62 -13.57
N ASN A 76 -7.79 30.87 -13.82
CA ASN A 76 -8.98 31.48 -13.29
C ASN A 76 -10.02 30.37 -13.25
N ARG A 77 -10.33 29.85 -12.06
CA ARG A 77 -11.19 28.68 -11.91
C ARG A 77 -12.52 29.16 -12.42
N ASN A 78 -12.81 28.86 -13.69
CA ASN A 78 -14.11 29.09 -14.26
C ASN A 78 -15.05 28.35 -13.32
N ASN A 79 -15.90 29.11 -12.63
CA ASN A 79 -17.08 28.65 -11.89
C ASN A 79 -18.04 27.98 -12.89
N SER A 80 -17.56 26.92 -13.54
CA SER A 80 -18.35 26.11 -14.43
C SER A 80 -19.37 25.48 -13.50
N PRO A 81 -20.67 25.72 -13.72
CA PRO A 81 -21.70 25.24 -12.82
C PRO A 81 -21.53 23.73 -12.64
N VAL A 82 -21.58 23.27 -11.39
CA VAL A 82 -21.60 21.83 -11.10
C VAL A 82 -22.81 21.26 -11.84
N PRO A 83 -22.63 20.27 -12.73
CA PRO A 83 -23.74 19.73 -13.49
C PRO A 83 -24.75 19.08 -12.53
N SER A 84 -26.05 19.33 -12.78
CA SER A 84 -27.13 18.73 -12.00
C SER A 84 -27.35 17.25 -12.30
N VAL A 85 -26.76 16.74 -13.39
CA VAL A 85 -26.86 15.34 -13.85
C VAL A 85 -25.49 14.84 -14.28
N ILE A 86 -25.15 13.62 -13.88
CA ILE A 86 -23.91 12.94 -14.29
C ILE A 86 -24.15 12.30 -15.65
N ASP A 87 -23.37 12.69 -16.66
CA ASP A 87 -23.43 12.08 -17.99
C ASP A 87 -22.68 10.73 -18.00
N ILE A 88 -23.41 9.67 -17.66
CA ILE A 88 -22.88 8.31 -17.56
C ILE A 88 -22.37 7.79 -18.91
N HIS A 89 -23.03 8.15 -20.01
CA HIS A 89 -22.62 7.73 -21.34
C HIS A 89 -21.28 8.37 -21.74
N ALA A 90 -21.12 9.67 -21.50
CA ALA A 90 -19.86 10.35 -21.76
C ALA A 90 -18.70 9.76 -20.93
N ILE A 91 -18.96 9.38 -19.67
CA ILE A 91 -17.96 8.71 -18.82
C ILE A 91 -17.60 7.33 -19.38
N ALA A 92 -18.59 6.50 -19.75
CA ALA A 92 -18.35 5.17 -20.30
C ALA A 92 -17.55 5.23 -21.62
N ASP A 93 -17.89 6.17 -22.50
CA ASP A 93 -17.20 6.39 -23.77
C ASP A 93 -15.77 6.91 -23.58
N LYS A 94 -15.57 7.87 -22.65
CA LYS A 94 -14.24 8.39 -22.28
C LYS A 94 -13.29 7.26 -21.89
N TRP A 95 -13.77 6.28 -21.13
CA TRP A 95 -12.97 5.15 -20.64
C TRP A 95 -13.01 3.93 -21.55
N LYS A 96 -13.65 4.01 -22.73
CA LYS A 96 -13.72 2.93 -23.72
C LYS A 96 -14.15 1.60 -23.10
N LEU A 97 -15.15 1.62 -22.23
CA LEU A 97 -15.68 0.41 -21.62
C LEU A 97 -16.30 -0.48 -22.71
N SER A 98 -16.25 -1.79 -22.52
CA SER A 98 -16.69 -2.78 -23.50
C SER A 98 -18.19 -3.04 -23.31
N TRP A 99 -19.02 -2.03 -23.57
CA TRP A 99 -20.47 -2.08 -23.34
C TRP A 99 -21.28 -2.50 -24.56
N LYS A 100 -20.65 -3.18 -25.53
CA LYS A 100 -21.38 -3.64 -26.74
C LYS A 100 -22.61 -4.45 -26.32
N LYS A 101 -23.78 -4.03 -26.80
CA LYS A 101 -25.06 -4.73 -26.61
C LYS A 101 -24.86 -6.24 -26.80
N LYS A 102 -24.90 -7.00 -25.69
CA LYS A 102 -25.02 -8.46 -25.78
C LYS A 102 -26.28 -8.75 -26.62
N LYS A 103 -26.16 -9.66 -27.59
CA LYS A 103 -27.26 -10.01 -28.53
C LYS A 103 -28.57 -10.40 -27.83
N ASN A 104 -28.52 -10.73 -26.54
CA ASN A 104 -29.64 -11.25 -25.77
C ASN A 104 -30.35 -10.20 -24.90
N GLY A 105 -30.01 -8.90 -25.00
CA GLY A 105 -30.75 -7.83 -24.33
C GLY A 105 -30.74 -7.88 -22.79
N SER A 106 -29.86 -8.68 -22.18
CA SER A 106 -29.75 -8.82 -20.72
C SER A 106 -29.29 -7.52 -20.07
N SER A 107 -30.09 -7.02 -19.14
CA SER A 107 -30.04 -5.73 -18.44
C SER A 107 -28.93 -5.58 -17.38
N ASN A 108 -27.75 -6.16 -17.61
CA ASN A 108 -26.53 -5.80 -16.85
C ASN A 108 -25.66 -4.93 -17.75
N ASP A 109 -26.25 -3.86 -18.26
CA ASP A 109 -25.53 -2.84 -19.02
C ASP A 109 -24.57 -2.13 -18.06
N ILE A 110 -23.31 -1.96 -18.49
CA ILE A 110 -22.29 -1.18 -17.79
C ILE A 110 -22.84 0.20 -17.40
N ILE A 111 -23.70 0.77 -18.25
CA ILE A 111 -24.41 2.02 -17.99
C ILE A 111 -25.28 1.91 -16.73
N SER A 112 -26.10 0.87 -16.59
CA SER A 112 -26.93 0.68 -15.41
C SER A 112 -26.11 0.50 -14.13
N LEU A 113 -24.96 -0.17 -14.20
CA LEU A 113 -24.06 -0.30 -13.06
C LEU A 113 -23.42 1.04 -12.67
N LEU A 114 -23.03 1.86 -13.64
CA LEU A 114 -22.52 3.21 -13.39
C LEU A 114 -23.62 4.15 -12.87
N GLU A 115 -24.86 4.03 -13.35
CA GLU A 115 -26.02 4.74 -12.82
C GLU A 115 -26.26 4.36 -11.35
N LYS A 116 -26.20 3.07 -10.99
CA LYS A 116 -26.26 2.63 -9.59
C LYS A 116 -25.12 3.21 -8.77
N ALA A 117 -23.89 3.21 -9.30
CA ALA A 117 -22.74 3.83 -8.64
C ALA A 117 -22.92 5.35 -8.43
N SER A 118 -23.69 6.02 -9.28
CA SER A 118 -24.01 7.46 -9.16
C SER A 118 -25.04 7.78 -8.07
N GLN A 119 -25.82 6.78 -7.66
CA GLN A 119 -26.83 6.91 -6.62
C GLN A 119 -26.25 6.76 -5.20
N VAL A 120 -25.02 6.26 -5.08
CA VAL A 120 -24.31 6.10 -3.80
C VAL A 120 -24.15 7.46 -3.12
N ASP A 121 -24.62 7.59 -1.87
CA ASP A 121 -24.29 8.72 -1.00
C ASP A 121 -22.89 8.50 -0.42
N ILE A 122 -21.92 9.24 -0.96
CA ILE A 122 -20.51 9.04 -0.62
C ILE A 122 -20.25 9.39 0.84
N SER A 123 -20.97 10.37 1.36
CA SER A 123 -20.82 10.85 2.74
C SER A 123 -21.34 9.87 3.78
N SER A 124 -22.05 8.83 3.35
CA SER A 124 -22.60 7.73 4.17
C SER A 124 -21.83 6.40 4.03
N LEU A 125 -20.81 6.35 3.16
CA LEU A 125 -20.10 5.09 2.89
C LEU A 125 -19.32 4.56 4.09
N TYR A 126 -18.82 5.47 4.93
CA TYR A 126 -18.02 5.17 6.10
C TYR A 126 -18.76 5.57 7.39
N ASP A 127 -18.85 4.62 8.31
CA ASP A 127 -19.36 4.80 9.66
C ASP A 127 -18.21 4.60 10.65
N GLU A 128 -17.80 5.67 11.34
CA GLU A 128 -16.65 5.65 12.24
C GLU A 128 -16.80 4.68 13.42
N ASP A 129 -18.04 4.44 13.86
CA ASP A 129 -18.33 3.61 15.03
C ASP A 129 -18.44 2.14 14.65
N ASN A 130 -18.95 1.86 13.45
CA ASN A 130 -19.27 0.51 12.99
C ASN A 130 -18.27 -0.07 11.99
N ASP A 131 -17.44 0.74 11.34
CA ASP A 131 -16.51 0.25 10.32
C ASP A 131 -15.09 0.02 10.87
N PHE A 132 -14.43 -0.98 10.29
CA PHE A 132 -13.00 -1.24 10.39
C PHE A 132 -12.38 -1.20 9.00
N VAL A 133 -11.37 -0.36 8.78
CA VAL A 133 -10.82 -0.11 7.45
C VAL A 133 -9.57 -0.95 7.20
N TYR A 134 -9.61 -1.83 6.19
CA TYR A 134 -8.44 -2.57 5.74
C TYR A 134 -7.93 -2.04 4.40
N PHE A 135 -6.72 -1.48 4.39
CA PHE A 135 -6.04 -1.10 3.15
C PHE A 135 -5.26 -2.26 2.55
N HIS A 136 -5.81 -2.76 1.45
CA HIS A 136 -5.14 -3.73 0.61
C HIS A 136 -4.06 -3.04 -0.24
N HIS A 137 -2.81 -3.13 0.23
CA HIS A 137 -1.67 -2.44 -0.37
C HIS A 137 -1.12 -3.21 -1.57
N ILE A 138 -1.53 -2.81 -2.77
CA ILE A 138 -0.91 -3.25 -4.02
C ILE A 138 0.47 -2.61 -4.14
N HIS A 139 1.52 -3.44 -4.22
CA HIS A 139 2.88 -2.95 -4.41
C HIS A 139 2.96 -1.92 -5.54
N LYS A 140 3.60 -0.78 -5.26
CA LYS A 140 3.85 0.29 -6.23
C LYS A 140 2.60 1.01 -6.75
N ALA A 141 1.46 0.85 -6.10
CA ALA A 141 0.27 1.68 -6.33
C ALA A 141 0.15 2.86 -5.35
N GLY A 142 1.24 3.27 -4.70
CA GLY A 142 1.21 4.41 -3.76
C GLY A 142 0.84 4.07 -2.32
N GLY A 143 0.91 2.80 -1.90
CA GLY A 143 0.44 2.45 -0.57
C GLY A 143 1.31 2.90 0.60
N THR A 144 2.60 3.24 0.41
CA THR A 144 3.34 3.95 1.48
C THR A 144 2.66 5.27 1.83
N THR A 145 2.21 6.02 0.82
CA THR A 145 1.52 7.30 1.00
C THR A 145 0.20 7.10 1.73
N VAL A 146 -0.61 6.13 1.30
CA VAL A 146 -1.92 5.86 1.91
C VAL A 146 -1.79 5.28 3.31
N SER A 147 -0.84 4.38 3.58
CA SER A 147 -0.59 3.88 4.94
C SER A 147 -0.22 4.99 5.91
N LEU A 148 0.70 5.89 5.55
CA LEU A 148 1.06 7.04 6.37
C LEU A 148 -0.13 8.00 6.58
N LEU A 149 -0.95 8.17 5.54
CA LEU A 149 -2.18 8.97 5.65
C LEU A 149 -3.16 8.33 6.63
N MET A 150 -3.34 7.01 6.58
CA MET A 150 -4.19 6.26 7.50
C MET A 150 -3.67 6.31 8.94
N GLU A 151 -2.37 6.13 9.17
CA GLU A 151 -1.76 6.29 10.51
C GLU A 151 -2.03 7.69 11.07
N LYS A 152 -1.83 8.73 10.25
CA LYS A 152 -2.12 10.12 10.64
C LYS A 152 -3.61 10.37 10.89
N THR A 153 -4.46 9.70 10.13
CA THR A 153 -5.92 9.87 10.13
C THR A 153 -6.57 9.21 11.34
N PHE A 154 -6.30 7.93 11.53
CA PHE A 154 -6.94 7.13 12.57
C PHE A 154 -6.17 7.23 13.90
N GLY A 155 -4.92 7.67 13.87
CA GLY A 155 -3.98 7.62 14.98
C GLY A 155 -3.16 6.32 14.95
N GLU A 156 -1.88 6.40 15.31
CA GLU A 156 -0.97 5.25 15.32
C GLU A 156 -1.51 4.11 16.21
N ASP A 157 -2.10 4.46 17.36
CA ASP A 157 -2.67 3.50 18.31
C ASP A 157 -3.96 2.83 17.81
N ALA A 158 -4.60 3.38 16.79
CA ALA A 158 -5.79 2.81 16.15
C ALA A 158 -5.44 1.86 14.99
N ILE A 159 -4.15 1.68 14.67
CA ILE A 159 -3.69 0.73 13.67
C ILE A 159 -3.40 -0.63 14.34
N VAL A 160 -3.92 -1.71 13.75
CA VAL A 160 -3.70 -3.06 14.29
C VAL A 160 -2.21 -3.41 14.26
N PRO A 161 -1.63 -3.85 15.41
CA PRO A 161 -0.27 -4.36 15.47
C PRO A 161 -0.02 -5.48 14.45
N GLY A 162 1.13 -5.42 13.79
CA GLY A 162 1.46 -6.29 12.67
C GLY A 162 1.08 -5.74 11.29
N SER A 163 0.38 -4.61 11.22
CA SER A 163 0.30 -3.80 10.00
C SER A 163 1.68 -3.30 9.60
N ARG A 164 1.97 -3.30 8.29
CA ARG A 164 3.30 -2.91 7.77
C ARG A 164 3.15 -2.06 6.53
N ILE A 165 3.71 -0.85 6.57
CA ILE A 165 3.69 0.13 5.46
C ILE A 165 4.25 -0.47 4.17
N SER A 166 5.22 -1.38 4.26
CA SER A 166 5.86 -2.01 3.10
C SER A 166 6.19 -3.49 3.34
N GLY A 167 5.29 -4.19 4.03
CA GLY A 167 5.45 -5.62 4.34
C GLY A 167 4.12 -6.37 4.38
N ASP A 168 4.23 -7.68 4.46
CA ASP A 168 3.09 -8.55 4.76
C ASP A 168 2.62 -8.33 6.21
N PHE A 169 1.33 -8.59 6.44
CA PHE A 169 0.74 -8.57 7.77
C PHE A 169 1.44 -9.61 8.65
N ALA A 170 2.02 -9.15 9.75
CA ALA A 170 2.70 -10.02 10.68
C ALA A 170 1.69 -10.57 11.69
N PHE A 171 1.06 -11.69 11.34
CA PHE A 171 0.05 -12.36 12.18
C PHE A 171 0.49 -12.66 13.62
N ARG A 172 1.80 -12.87 13.84
CA ARG A 172 2.37 -13.11 15.17
C ARG A 172 2.41 -11.85 16.04
N ASP A 173 2.43 -10.68 15.41
CA ASP A 173 2.47 -9.38 16.06
C ASP A 173 1.04 -8.89 16.34
N ALA A 174 0.01 -9.58 15.82
CA ALA A 174 -1.38 -9.26 16.06
C ALA A 174 -1.76 -9.55 17.53
N PRO A 175 -2.63 -8.72 18.15
CA PRO A 175 -3.01 -8.89 19.55
C PRO A 175 -3.58 -10.29 19.80
N THR A 176 -3.05 -10.97 20.81
CA THR A 176 -3.61 -12.25 21.26
C THR A 176 -4.86 -12.00 22.11
N GLN A 177 -5.64 -13.06 22.35
CA GLN A 177 -6.84 -12.96 23.17
C GLN A 177 -6.59 -12.49 24.63
N GLN A 178 -5.35 -12.49 25.09
CA GLN A 178 -5.01 -12.05 26.46
C GLN A 178 -4.60 -10.58 26.55
N GLN A 179 -4.36 -9.91 25.42
CA GLN A 179 -3.97 -8.48 25.35
C GLN A 179 -5.17 -7.57 25.02
N GLN A 180 -6.41 -8.07 25.17
CA GLN A 180 -7.63 -7.53 24.54
C GLN A 180 -8.35 -6.40 25.29
N HIS A 181 -7.88 -5.94 26.44
CA HIS A 181 -8.63 -4.99 27.27
C HIS A 181 -8.98 -3.62 26.62
N ASP A 182 -8.50 -3.33 25.41
CA ASP A 182 -8.80 -2.10 24.66
C ASP A 182 -8.88 -2.35 23.14
N GLN A 183 -9.59 -3.39 22.68
CA GLN A 183 -9.72 -3.68 21.23
C GLN A 183 -10.62 -2.70 20.47
N THR A 184 -11.48 -1.96 21.16
CA THR A 184 -12.34 -0.92 20.56
C THR A 184 -11.53 0.23 19.96
N LYS A 185 -10.26 0.37 20.33
CA LYS A 185 -9.38 1.40 19.77
C LYS A 185 -8.98 1.14 18.31
N TYR A 186 -8.94 -0.11 17.86
CA TYR A 186 -8.45 -0.40 16.51
C TYR A 186 -9.50 -0.06 15.46
N ARG A 187 -9.13 0.82 14.53
CA ARG A 187 -10.00 1.31 13.46
C ARG A 187 -9.51 0.90 12.08
N ALA A 188 -8.23 0.58 11.94
CA ALA A 188 -7.67 0.25 10.64
C ALA A 188 -6.49 -0.73 10.66
N ALA A 189 -6.21 -1.31 9.50
CA ALA A 189 -5.00 -2.08 9.23
C ALA A 189 -4.57 -1.93 7.77
N PHE A 190 -3.28 -2.15 7.51
CA PHE A 190 -2.73 -2.15 6.15
C PHE A 190 -1.59 -3.14 6.00
N SER A 191 -1.51 -3.78 4.83
CA SER A 191 -0.38 -4.63 4.47
C SER A 191 -0.41 -5.04 3.01
N HIS A 192 0.70 -5.62 2.54
CA HIS A 192 0.78 -6.29 1.25
C HIS A 192 0.09 -7.66 1.22
N THR A 193 -0.35 -8.18 2.37
CA THR A 193 -1.05 -9.46 2.42
C THR A 193 -2.33 -9.36 1.59
N PRO A 194 -2.54 -10.24 0.59
CA PRO A 194 -3.79 -10.25 -0.17
C PRO A 194 -4.97 -10.46 0.77
N PHE A 195 -6.04 -9.70 0.58
CA PHE A 195 -7.27 -9.93 1.33
C PHE A 195 -7.81 -11.33 0.99
N ASN A 196 -7.86 -12.20 2.00
CA ASN A 196 -8.19 -13.62 1.85
C ASN A 196 -8.82 -14.14 3.15
N PRO A 197 -9.46 -15.33 3.15
CA PRO A 197 -10.15 -15.85 4.33
C PRO A 197 -9.28 -15.93 5.60
N LYS A 198 -7.98 -16.25 5.48
CA LYS A 198 -7.06 -16.30 6.62
C LYS A 198 -6.82 -14.92 7.22
N LEU A 199 -6.64 -13.89 6.39
CA LEU A 199 -6.49 -12.53 6.87
C LEU A 199 -7.79 -12.01 7.50
N LEU A 200 -8.92 -12.26 6.84
CA LEU A 200 -10.24 -11.90 7.35
C LEU A 200 -10.51 -12.54 8.72
N GLN A 201 -10.21 -13.83 8.87
CA GLN A 201 -10.34 -14.52 10.15
C GLN A 201 -9.45 -13.89 11.22
N ALA A 202 -8.18 -13.58 10.90
CA ALA A 202 -7.27 -12.94 11.83
C ALA A 202 -7.79 -11.57 12.29
N LEU A 203 -8.25 -10.73 11.35
CA LEU A 203 -8.82 -9.42 11.67
C LEU A 203 -10.08 -9.56 12.52
N ARG A 204 -10.98 -10.49 12.19
CA ARG A 204 -12.19 -10.75 13.00
C ARG A 204 -11.84 -11.19 14.42
N SER A 205 -10.88 -12.09 14.59
CA SER A 205 -10.43 -12.49 15.93
C SER A 205 -9.82 -11.32 16.72
N THR A 206 -9.26 -10.31 16.06
CA THR A 206 -8.81 -9.06 16.68
C THR A 206 -9.95 -8.10 17.02
N LEU A 207 -11.14 -8.25 16.43
CA LEU A 207 -12.28 -7.33 16.56
C LEU A 207 -13.48 -7.93 17.33
N GLN A 208 -13.39 -9.19 17.76
CA GLN A 208 -14.54 -10.03 18.17
C GLN A 208 -15.13 -9.72 19.56
N GLU A 209 -14.55 -8.83 20.36
CA GLU A 209 -15.06 -8.53 21.71
C GLU A 209 -16.04 -7.34 21.80
N SER A 210 -16.34 -6.67 20.69
CA SER A 210 -17.37 -5.63 20.70
C SER A 210 -18.77 -6.26 20.69
N GLU A 211 -19.69 -5.71 21.48
CA GLU A 211 -21.13 -6.07 21.47
C GLU A 211 -21.74 -5.98 20.06
N SER A 212 -21.12 -5.19 19.17
CA SER A 212 -21.42 -5.06 17.74
C SER A 212 -20.16 -5.33 16.90
N PRO A 213 -20.03 -6.47 16.20
CA PRO A 213 -18.84 -6.74 15.38
C PRO A 213 -18.74 -5.71 14.26
N ARG A 214 -17.59 -5.04 14.19
CA ARG A 214 -17.35 -4.03 13.15
C ARG A 214 -17.34 -4.62 11.75
N HIS A 215 -17.86 -3.86 10.80
CA HIS A 215 -17.84 -4.20 9.39
C HIS A 215 -16.45 -3.95 8.81
N ILE A 216 -15.81 -4.98 8.27
CA ILE A 216 -14.49 -4.83 7.64
C ILE A 216 -14.68 -4.28 6.23
N ARG A 217 -14.29 -3.03 6.04
CA ARG A 217 -14.40 -2.29 4.78
C ARG A 217 -13.05 -2.20 4.10
N LEU A 218 -13.02 -2.42 2.79
CA LEU A 218 -11.78 -2.39 2.01
C LEU A 218 -11.49 -1.01 1.45
N VAL A 219 -10.20 -0.68 1.49
CA VAL A 219 -9.62 0.39 0.70
C VAL A 219 -8.46 -0.12 -0.14
N THR A 220 -8.24 0.45 -1.33
CA THR A 220 -7.12 0.06 -2.17
C THR A 220 -6.66 1.18 -3.09
N MET A 221 -5.48 1.00 -3.68
CA MET A 221 -4.98 1.87 -4.74
C MET A 221 -4.78 1.06 -6.00
N ILE A 222 -5.32 1.58 -7.09
CA ILE A 222 -5.22 1.04 -8.43
C ILE A 222 -4.20 1.89 -9.19
N ARG A 223 -3.49 1.26 -10.11
CA ARG A 223 -2.46 1.90 -10.91
C ARG A 223 -2.59 1.47 -12.36
N GLU A 224 -2.29 2.39 -13.27
CA GLU A 224 -2.22 2.05 -14.69
C GLU A 224 -1.22 0.88 -14.91
N PRO A 225 -1.61 -0.20 -15.60
CA PRO A 225 -0.81 -1.43 -15.64
C PRO A 225 0.63 -1.21 -16.13
N MET A 226 0.83 -0.42 -17.19
CA MET A 226 2.17 -0.11 -17.69
C MET A 226 3.00 0.67 -16.67
N SER A 227 2.41 1.65 -15.98
CA SER A 227 3.06 2.43 -14.92
C SER A 227 3.40 1.57 -13.70
N LEU A 228 2.54 0.61 -13.37
CA LEU A 228 2.78 -0.41 -12.34
C LEU A 228 3.94 -1.33 -12.73
N ARG A 229 4.00 -1.75 -14.00
CA ARG A 229 5.08 -2.57 -14.58
C ARG A 229 6.41 -1.85 -14.51
N ALA A 230 6.46 -0.64 -15.06
CA ALA A 230 7.65 0.18 -15.05
C ALA A 230 8.16 0.39 -13.62
N SER A 231 7.27 0.71 -12.67
CA SER A 231 7.67 0.92 -11.27
C SER A 231 8.14 -0.35 -10.57
N SER A 232 7.56 -1.50 -10.90
CA SER A 232 7.96 -2.81 -10.35
C SER A 232 9.30 -3.25 -10.93
N HIS A 233 9.50 -3.06 -12.23
CA HIS A 233 10.76 -3.32 -12.92
C HIS A 233 11.88 -2.42 -12.40
N ALA A 234 11.65 -1.11 -12.29
CA ALA A 234 12.63 -0.20 -11.70
C ALA A 234 13.01 -0.56 -10.28
N MET A 235 12.04 -0.97 -9.46
CA MET A 235 12.34 -1.43 -8.10
C MET A 235 13.12 -2.74 -8.06
N SER A 236 12.92 -3.59 -9.06
CA SER A 236 13.70 -4.79 -9.20
C SER A 236 15.14 -4.49 -9.64
N ILE A 237 15.30 -3.56 -10.58
CA ILE A 237 16.61 -3.00 -10.96
C ILE A 237 17.24 -2.26 -9.79
N CYS A 238 16.45 -1.67 -8.89
CA CYS A 238 16.97 -1.04 -7.69
C CYS A 238 17.69 -2.03 -6.75
N HIS A 239 17.50 -3.34 -6.90
CA HIS A 239 18.39 -4.30 -6.23
C HIS A 239 19.82 -4.26 -6.79
N TYR A 240 20.01 -3.91 -8.07
CA TYR A 240 21.30 -3.50 -8.63
C TYR A 240 21.69 -2.09 -8.26
N ASN A 241 20.84 -1.24 -7.68
CA ASN A 241 21.25 0.11 -7.29
C ASN A 241 22.45 0.10 -6.35
N ARG A 242 22.71 -0.95 -5.58
CA ARG A 242 23.97 -1.01 -4.81
C ARG A 242 25.19 -1.12 -5.73
N LEU A 243 25.08 -1.93 -6.79
CA LEU A 243 26.11 -2.10 -7.82
C LEU A 243 26.20 -0.85 -8.71
N LEU A 244 25.07 -0.31 -9.18
CA LEU A 244 25.01 0.91 -9.98
C LEU A 244 25.44 2.14 -9.18
N LYS A 245 25.10 2.26 -7.89
CA LYS A 245 25.61 3.34 -7.03
C LYS A 245 27.11 3.20 -6.78
N ARG A 246 27.63 1.97 -6.72
CA ARG A 246 29.08 1.74 -6.64
C ARG A 246 29.76 2.19 -7.93
N GLN A 247 29.25 1.77 -9.08
CA GLN A 247 29.74 2.19 -10.38
C GLN A 247 29.63 3.70 -10.56
N ALA A 248 28.50 4.31 -10.23
CA ALA A 248 28.30 5.76 -10.28
C ALA A 248 29.25 6.54 -9.34
N ARG A 249 29.64 5.96 -8.19
CA ARG A 249 30.68 6.55 -7.34
C ARG A 249 32.08 6.45 -7.96
N GLU A 250 32.32 5.39 -8.73
CA GLU A 250 33.59 5.15 -9.41
C GLU A 250 33.70 6.00 -10.70
N THR A 251 32.59 6.22 -11.43
CA THR A 251 32.56 6.93 -12.71
C THR A 251 32.09 8.39 -12.61
N GLY A 252 31.39 8.76 -11.53
CA GLY A 252 30.74 10.07 -11.38
C GLY A 252 29.41 10.23 -12.13
N GLU A 253 28.96 9.20 -12.86
CA GLU A 253 27.76 9.27 -13.70
C GLU A 253 26.54 8.65 -12.99
N THR A 254 25.47 9.44 -12.84
CA THR A 254 24.17 8.93 -12.39
C THR A 254 23.44 8.28 -13.56
N HIS A 255 23.52 6.96 -13.67
CA HIS A 255 22.81 6.22 -14.71
C HIS A 255 21.32 6.06 -14.39
N CYS A 256 20.44 6.74 -15.14
CA CYS A 256 19.01 6.44 -15.17
C CYS A 256 18.73 5.25 -16.09
N GLY A 257 19.23 4.04 -15.77
CA GLY A 257 18.77 2.74 -16.29
C GLY A 257 18.87 2.42 -17.79
N ALA A 258 18.55 3.34 -18.70
CA ALA A 258 18.43 3.10 -20.14
C ALA A 258 19.78 2.78 -20.81
N ASP A 259 20.86 3.43 -20.37
CA ASP A 259 22.21 3.22 -20.93
C ASP A 259 22.95 2.03 -20.28
N VAL A 260 22.33 1.38 -19.29
CA VAL A 260 22.92 0.25 -18.58
C VAL A 260 22.51 -1.03 -19.28
N ASN A 261 23.48 -1.87 -19.63
CA ASN A 261 23.21 -3.23 -20.11
C ASN A 261 22.74 -4.13 -18.95
N LEU A 262 21.48 -3.96 -18.56
CA LEU A 262 20.84 -4.67 -17.45
C LEU A 262 20.84 -6.18 -17.65
N THR A 263 20.79 -6.65 -18.90
CA THR A 263 20.84 -8.07 -19.23
C THR A 263 22.19 -8.67 -18.86
N ALA A 264 23.29 -8.03 -19.27
CA ALA A 264 24.64 -8.48 -18.91
C ALA A 264 24.85 -8.50 -17.39
N LEU A 265 24.41 -7.45 -16.68
CA LEU A 265 24.46 -7.40 -15.21
C LEU A 265 23.60 -8.49 -14.56
N THR A 266 22.45 -8.80 -15.16
CA THR A 266 21.55 -9.84 -14.66
C THR A 266 22.19 -11.22 -14.78
N TYR A 267 22.79 -11.54 -15.93
CA TYR A 267 23.47 -12.82 -16.12
C TYR A 267 24.73 -12.95 -15.27
N ALA A 268 25.55 -11.90 -15.15
CA ALA A 268 26.69 -11.91 -14.23
C ALA A 268 26.25 -12.20 -12.79
N ARG A 269 25.15 -11.59 -12.35
CA ARG A 269 24.58 -11.84 -11.03
C ARG A 269 23.99 -13.25 -10.90
N LEU A 270 23.40 -13.78 -11.96
CA LEU A 270 22.87 -15.14 -11.99
C LEU A 270 24.00 -16.17 -11.82
N ASP A 271 25.14 -15.94 -12.46
CA ASP A 271 26.32 -16.81 -12.34
C ASP A 271 26.91 -16.77 -10.93
N GLU A 272 26.98 -15.60 -10.29
CA GLU A 272 27.33 -15.50 -8.85
C GLU A 272 26.37 -16.26 -7.93
N ILE A 273 25.08 -16.31 -8.29
CA ILE A 273 24.08 -17.07 -7.53
C ILE A 273 24.32 -18.57 -7.73
N LYS A 274 24.53 -19.02 -8.98
CA LYS A 274 24.82 -20.43 -9.30
C LYS A 274 26.05 -20.93 -8.55
N GLU A 275 27.14 -20.18 -8.58
CA GLU A 275 28.37 -20.53 -7.85
C GLU A 275 28.11 -20.71 -6.35
N LYS A 276 27.30 -19.84 -5.74
CA LYS A 276 26.91 -19.95 -4.33
C LYS A 276 26.04 -21.18 -4.06
N CYS A 277 25.14 -21.52 -4.98
CA CYS A 277 24.30 -22.71 -4.87
C CYS A 277 25.10 -24.01 -5.02
N GLU A 278 26.19 -23.99 -5.78
CA GLU A 278 27.11 -25.13 -5.96
C GLU A 278 28.14 -25.25 -4.83
N SER A 279 28.40 -24.16 -4.09
CA SER A 279 29.34 -24.17 -2.98
C SER A 279 28.86 -25.08 -1.84
N SER A 280 29.76 -25.89 -1.28
CA SER A 280 29.45 -26.81 -0.18
C SER A 280 29.13 -26.12 1.15
N ASP A 281 29.31 -24.80 1.24
CA ASP A 281 29.02 -24.02 2.44
C ASP A 281 27.60 -23.43 2.41
N THR A 282 26.62 -24.29 2.66
CA THR A 282 25.21 -23.87 2.77
C THR A 282 24.88 -23.24 4.13
N THR A 283 25.84 -23.17 5.07
CA THR A 283 25.57 -22.80 6.46
C THR A 283 25.16 -21.34 6.64
N ASN A 284 25.44 -20.48 5.65
CA ASN A 284 25.11 -19.05 5.65
C ASN A 284 24.11 -18.62 4.56
N VAL A 285 23.41 -19.57 3.93
CA VAL A 285 22.49 -19.27 2.84
C VAL A 285 21.12 -18.87 3.39
N GLY A 286 20.81 -17.57 3.36
CA GLY A 286 19.51 -17.08 3.83
C GLY A 286 18.33 -17.62 3.01
N PRO A 287 17.09 -17.62 3.54
CA PRO A 287 15.91 -18.23 2.91
C PRO A 287 15.58 -17.73 1.50
N ARG A 288 15.99 -16.51 1.16
CA ARG A 288 15.84 -15.97 -0.20
C ARG A 288 16.80 -16.64 -1.20
N MET A 289 18.04 -16.87 -0.79
CA MET A 289 19.04 -17.50 -1.65
C MET A 289 18.74 -18.99 -1.84
N MET A 290 18.24 -19.69 -0.79
CA MET A 290 17.75 -21.07 -0.93
C MET A 290 16.70 -21.19 -2.04
N ARG A 291 15.69 -20.30 -2.03
CA ARG A 291 14.68 -20.26 -3.11
C ARG A 291 15.27 -20.01 -4.49
N TYR A 292 16.34 -19.22 -4.58
CA TYR A 292 17.03 -19.00 -5.86
C TYR A 292 17.75 -20.25 -6.33
N CYS A 293 18.37 -21.00 -5.41
CA CYS A 293 18.99 -22.28 -5.74
C CYS A 293 17.95 -23.32 -6.20
N ASP A 294 16.79 -23.38 -5.53
CA ASP A 294 15.68 -24.24 -5.94
C ASP A 294 15.24 -23.89 -7.37
N ASP A 295 14.97 -22.61 -7.66
CA ASP A 295 14.60 -22.14 -8.99
C ASP A 295 15.67 -22.49 -10.05
N ILE A 296 16.95 -22.29 -9.75
CA ILE A 296 18.06 -22.63 -10.66
C ILE A 296 18.14 -24.13 -10.91
N SER A 297 17.95 -24.96 -9.89
CA SER A 297 17.97 -26.43 -10.02
C SER A 297 16.82 -26.94 -10.92
N GLU A 298 15.72 -26.19 -10.97
CA GLU A 298 14.58 -26.43 -11.86
C GLU A 298 14.75 -25.78 -13.26
N GLY A 299 15.94 -25.23 -13.55
CA GLY A 299 16.24 -24.57 -14.82
C GLY A 299 15.62 -23.19 -15.00
N LYS A 300 15.17 -22.54 -13.92
CA LYS A 300 14.55 -21.21 -13.95
C LYS A 300 15.56 -20.12 -13.63
N ASN A 301 15.33 -18.93 -14.17
CA ASN A 301 16.08 -17.73 -13.78
C ASN A 301 15.35 -16.98 -12.65
N PRO A 302 15.83 -17.02 -11.38
CA PRO A 302 15.17 -16.41 -10.22
C PRO A 302 15.16 -14.89 -10.23
N ILE A 303 15.91 -14.27 -11.15
CA ILE A 303 16.05 -12.83 -11.31
C ILE A 303 15.69 -12.37 -12.73
N THR A 304 14.87 -13.14 -13.45
CA THR A 304 14.35 -12.80 -14.79
C THR A 304 13.76 -11.38 -14.84
N TYR A 305 13.12 -10.96 -13.75
CA TYR A 305 12.50 -9.63 -13.63
C TYR A 305 13.49 -8.45 -13.64
N CYS A 306 14.79 -8.72 -13.68
CA CYS A 306 15.87 -7.75 -13.71
C CYS A 306 16.44 -7.49 -15.12
N LEU A 307 16.03 -8.27 -16.10
CA LEU A 307 16.51 -8.17 -17.48
C LEU A 307 16.22 -6.78 -18.08
N SER A 308 16.91 -6.46 -19.18
CA SER A 308 16.51 -5.34 -20.05
C SER A 308 15.05 -5.50 -20.46
N ILE A 309 14.37 -4.40 -20.78
CA ILE A 309 12.95 -4.47 -21.18
C ILE A 309 12.74 -5.39 -22.39
N PRO A 310 13.52 -5.30 -23.48
CA PRO A 310 13.36 -6.21 -24.62
C PRO A 310 13.50 -7.70 -24.26
N ASP A 311 14.43 -8.04 -23.35
CA ASP A 311 14.66 -9.43 -22.94
C ASP A 311 13.62 -9.89 -21.92
N LEU A 312 13.20 -9.00 -21.02
CA LEU A 312 12.10 -9.22 -20.07
C LEU A 312 10.80 -9.57 -20.81
N MET A 313 10.48 -8.84 -21.88
CA MET A 313 9.28 -9.04 -22.70
C MET A 313 9.32 -10.33 -23.54
N LYS A 314 10.51 -10.91 -23.72
CA LYS A 314 10.71 -12.23 -24.37
C LYS A 314 10.71 -13.39 -23.39
N ALA A 315 10.99 -13.12 -22.11
CA ALA A 315 11.09 -14.17 -21.09
C ALA A 315 9.70 -14.76 -20.77
N GLU A 316 9.53 -16.05 -21.05
CA GLU A 316 8.27 -16.75 -20.80
C GLU A 316 7.93 -16.80 -19.31
N GLU A 317 8.95 -16.96 -18.45
CA GLU A 317 8.78 -16.98 -16.99
C GLU A 317 8.23 -15.68 -16.45
N TYR A 318 8.57 -14.55 -17.10
CA TYR A 318 8.05 -13.25 -16.69
C TYR A 318 6.53 -13.28 -16.75
N TYR A 319 5.94 -13.63 -17.90
CA TYR A 319 4.49 -13.65 -18.07
C TYR A 319 3.79 -14.78 -17.31
N ASN A 320 4.36 -15.98 -17.32
CA ASN A 320 3.67 -17.16 -16.81
C ASN A 320 3.75 -17.32 -15.28
N LYS A 321 4.79 -16.80 -14.62
CA LYS A 321 5.09 -17.16 -13.22
C LYS A 321 5.07 -15.98 -12.24
N LEU A 322 5.33 -14.76 -12.69
CA LEU A 322 5.44 -13.66 -11.73
C LEU A 322 4.05 -13.15 -11.32
N HIS A 323 3.70 -13.38 -10.05
CA HIS A 323 2.53 -12.78 -9.38
C HIS A 323 2.58 -11.24 -9.29
N LEU A 324 3.57 -10.60 -9.90
CA LEU A 324 3.68 -9.16 -10.00
C LEU A 324 2.61 -8.55 -10.94
N HIS A 325 1.88 -9.39 -11.68
CA HIS A 325 1.32 -9.11 -13.00
C HIS A 325 -0.20 -9.07 -13.10
N ASN A 326 -0.88 -9.14 -11.97
CA ASN A 326 -2.32 -9.35 -12.00
C ASN A 326 -2.94 -8.43 -10.95
N MET A 327 -3.07 -7.15 -11.32
CA MET A 327 -3.79 -6.17 -10.53
C MET A 327 -5.20 -6.66 -10.25
N TYR A 328 -5.90 -7.24 -11.23
CA TYR A 328 -7.22 -7.85 -11.04
C TYR A 328 -7.23 -8.83 -9.86
N ARG A 329 -6.32 -9.81 -9.84
CA ARG A 329 -6.19 -10.81 -8.77
C ARG A 329 -5.74 -10.22 -7.45
N LYS A 330 -4.95 -9.13 -7.47
CA LYS A 330 -4.52 -8.45 -6.24
C LYS A 330 -5.70 -7.68 -5.64
N VAL A 331 -6.32 -6.79 -6.41
CA VAL A 331 -7.50 -5.99 -6.00
C VAL A 331 -8.58 -6.89 -5.42
N PHE A 332 -8.97 -7.96 -6.14
CA PHE A 332 -10.13 -8.77 -5.75
C PHE A 332 -9.77 -10.03 -4.94
N GLY A 333 -8.49 -10.24 -4.65
CA GLY A 333 -8.01 -11.40 -3.87
C GLY A 333 -8.32 -12.76 -4.51
N LYS A 334 -8.25 -13.82 -3.67
CA LYS A 334 -8.65 -15.20 -4.05
C LYS A 334 -10.17 -15.41 -3.97
N PHE A 335 -10.96 -14.38 -3.67
CA PHE A 335 -12.43 -14.39 -3.68
C PHE A 335 -12.98 -14.29 -5.11
N THR A 336 -12.29 -14.94 -6.04
CA THR A 336 -12.64 -15.04 -7.45
C THR A 336 -12.77 -16.53 -7.77
N LYS A 337 -13.52 -17.24 -6.91
CA LYS A 337 -14.16 -18.49 -7.29
C LYS A 337 -15.53 -18.16 -7.86
N HIS A 338 -15.64 -17.12 -8.68
CA HIS A 338 -16.79 -17.00 -9.56
C HIS A 338 -16.76 -18.27 -10.44
N GLU A 339 -17.65 -19.21 -10.15
CA GLU A 339 -17.63 -20.58 -10.69
C GLU A 339 -17.75 -20.62 -12.23
N GLY A 340 -17.96 -19.48 -12.89
CA GLY A 340 -17.93 -19.31 -14.34
C GLY A 340 -16.61 -18.81 -14.96
N MET A 341 -15.67 -18.25 -14.19
CA MET A 341 -14.37 -17.79 -14.71
C MET A 341 -13.36 -18.95 -14.74
N HIS A 342 -13.62 -19.92 -15.62
CA HIS A 342 -12.64 -20.97 -15.90
C HIS A 342 -11.34 -20.35 -16.43
N LYS A 343 -10.21 -20.83 -15.90
CA LYS A 343 -8.81 -20.38 -16.12
C LYS A 343 -8.38 -20.16 -17.58
N ASN A 344 -9.20 -20.51 -18.57
CA ASN A 344 -8.83 -20.46 -19.98
C ASN A 344 -9.58 -19.40 -20.82
N LYS A 345 -10.62 -18.70 -20.33
CA LYS A 345 -11.36 -17.68 -21.12
C LYS A 345 -12.09 -16.61 -20.30
N THR A 346 -11.43 -15.94 -19.35
CA THR A 346 -12.04 -14.76 -18.74
C THR A 346 -12.16 -13.65 -19.78
N ALA A 347 -13.39 -13.22 -20.09
CA ALA A 347 -13.62 -12.12 -21.03
C ALA A 347 -13.34 -10.76 -20.36
N VAL A 348 -12.90 -9.79 -21.16
CA VAL A 348 -12.61 -8.41 -20.69
C VAL A 348 -13.87 -7.79 -20.12
N GLU A 349 -15.00 -8.00 -20.79
CA GLU A 349 -16.33 -7.52 -20.41
C GLU A 349 -16.75 -8.02 -19.02
N ASP A 350 -16.46 -9.28 -18.71
CA ASP A 350 -16.82 -9.87 -17.41
C ASP A 350 -15.97 -9.26 -16.28
N VAL A 351 -14.69 -8.92 -16.56
CA VAL A 351 -13.83 -8.21 -15.61
C VAL A 351 -14.28 -6.77 -15.38
N GLU A 352 -14.70 -6.08 -16.44
CA GLU A 352 -15.27 -4.72 -16.32
C GLU A 352 -16.56 -4.73 -15.51
N GLN A 353 -17.50 -5.63 -15.82
CA GLN A 353 -18.74 -5.79 -15.06
C GLN A 353 -18.46 -6.09 -13.59
N TYR A 354 -17.59 -7.06 -13.30
CA TYR A 354 -17.22 -7.43 -11.93
C TYR A 354 -16.54 -6.27 -11.18
N THR A 355 -15.68 -5.51 -11.87
CA THR A 355 -15.03 -4.34 -11.27
C THR A 355 -16.03 -3.25 -10.95
N LEU A 356 -17.02 -2.97 -11.82
CA LEU A 356 -18.11 -2.05 -11.53
C LEU A 356 -18.95 -2.52 -10.34
N GLU A 357 -19.29 -3.81 -10.29
CA GLU A 357 -20.07 -4.37 -9.18
C GLU A 357 -19.31 -4.26 -7.86
N ARG A 358 -17.99 -4.43 -7.84
CA ARG A 358 -17.20 -4.38 -6.60
C ARG A 358 -16.83 -2.98 -6.16
N LEU A 359 -16.48 -2.09 -7.10
CA LEU A 359 -16.07 -0.71 -6.79
C LEU A 359 -17.25 0.29 -6.80
N GLY A 360 -18.34 -0.03 -7.50
CA GLY A 360 -19.50 0.84 -7.66
C GLY A 360 -20.66 0.55 -6.71
N LYS A 361 -20.61 -0.53 -5.91
CA LYS A 361 -21.70 -0.89 -4.99
C LYS A 361 -21.95 0.18 -3.92
N SER A 362 -23.24 0.45 -3.70
CA SER A 362 -23.80 1.16 -2.55
C SER A 362 -24.02 0.19 -1.39
N ASN A 363 -23.98 0.67 -0.15
CA ASN A 363 -24.19 -0.10 1.09
C ASN A 363 -25.61 -0.70 1.25
N ASP A 364 -26.38 -0.85 0.17
CA ASP A 364 -27.76 -1.36 0.17
C ASP A 364 -27.84 -2.88 0.39
N TYR A 365 -26.99 -3.40 1.28
CA TYR A 365 -27.28 -4.61 2.05
C TYR A 365 -28.37 -4.29 3.06
N SER A 366 -29.57 -3.99 2.56
CA SER A 366 -30.76 -4.26 3.34
C SER A 366 -30.73 -5.75 3.72
N HIS A 367 -30.89 -6.00 5.02
CA HIS A 367 -30.83 -7.27 5.76
C HIS A 367 -31.67 -8.46 5.23
N GLN A 368 -32.08 -8.51 3.96
CA GLN A 368 -33.10 -9.44 3.46
C GLN A 368 -32.63 -10.85 3.05
N GLN A 369 -31.39 -11.26 3.30
CA GLN A 369 -30.95 -12.65 3.04
C GLN A 369 -30.35 -13.38 4.24
N GLN A 370 -30.66 -12.94 5.47
CA GLN A 370 -30.10 -13.53 6.69
C GLN A 370 -30.89 -14.71 7.28
N GLN A 371 -31.73 -15.39 6.51
CA GLN A 371 -32.40 -16.61 6.97
C GLN A 371 -32.15 -17.76 6.00
N GLU A 372 -31.63 -18.86 6.57
CA GLU A 372 -31.52 -20.22 6.00
C GLU A 372 -30.19 -20.58 5.28
N ASP A 373 -29.05 -20.52 5.99
CA ASP A 373 -28.11 -21.67 6.09
C ASP A 373 -26.92 -21.35 7.02
N GLU A 374 -26.91 -21.90 8.24
CA GLU A 374 -25.87 -21.68 9.26
C GLU A 374 -24.54 -22.41 8.99
N THR A 375 -24.37 -23.07 7.84
CA THR A 375 -23.04 -23.50 7.43
C THR A 375 -22.35 -22.33 6.77
N ILE A 376 -21.63 -21.55 7.60
CA ILE A 376 -20.79 -20.40 7.23
C ILE A 376 -19.81 -20.81 6.13
N SER A 377 -20.30 -20.81 4.90
CA SER A 377 -19.50 -20.54 3.74
C SER A 377 -18.97 -19.13 3.97
N MET A 378 -17.65 -18.99 4.12
CA MET A 378 -16.97 -17.70 4.06
C MET A 378 -17.03 -17.14 2.63
N THR A 379 -18.21 -17.17 2.02
CA THR A 379 -18.51 -16.71 0.68
C THR A 379 -18.31 -15.21 0.59
N GLU A 380 -18.11 -14.76 -0.64
CA GLU A 380 -17.63 -13.44 -1.09
C GLU A 380 -18.51 -12.23 -0.68
N GLU A 381 -19.42 -12.41 0.28
CA GLU A 381 -20.44 -11.47 0.71
C GLU A 381 -19.99 -10.53 1.84
N SER A 382 -18.89 -10.83 2.54
CA SER A 382 -18.58 -10.13 3.78
C SER A 382 -17.57 -8.98 3.68
N PHE A 383 -17.30 -8.47 2.47
CA PHE A 383 -16.45 -7.29 2.31
C PHE A 383 -16.83 -6.49 1.07
N ASP A 384 -16.66 -5.19 1.17
CA ASP A 384 -16.96 -4.20 0.13
C ASP A 384 -15.90 -3.09 0.11
N PHE A 385 -15.81 -2.37 -1.00
CA PHE A 385 -14.87 -1.26 -1.16
C PHE A 385 -15.54 0.07 -0.85
N ILE A 386 -15.25 0.63 0.32
CA ILE A 386 -15.71 1.99 0.66
C ILE A 386 -14.94 3.05 -0.14
N TRP A 387 -13.67 2.79 -0.43
CA TRP A 387 -12.84 3.72 -1.19
C TRP A 387 -11.80 2.99 -2.05
N PHE A 388 -11.49 3.58 -3.18
CA PHE A 388 -10.31 3.24 -3.96
C PHE A 388 -9.73 4.52 -4.57
N GLY A 389 -8.42 4.53 -4.79
CA GLY A 389 -7.73 5.61 -5.50
C GLY A 389 -7.07 5.14 -6.78
N ILE A 390 -6.80 6.09 -7.68
CA ILE A 390 -5.99 5.88 -8.89
C ILE A 390 -4.68 6.63 -8.71
N THR A 391 -3.55 5.92 -8.80
CA THR A 391 -2.21 6.47 -8.57
C THR A 391 -1.93 7.68 -9.46
N GLU A 392 -2.32 7.61 -10.73
CA GLU A 392 -2.15 8.68 -11.73
C GLU A 392 -3.06 9.89 -11.48
N ARG A 393 -4.08 9.73 -10.62
CA ARG A 393 -5.06 10.76 -10.23
C ARG A 393 -5.04 10.98 -8.73
N MET A 394 -3.84 11.03 -8.14
CA MET A 394 -3.66 11.12 -6.69
C MET A 394 -4.42 12.29 -6.06
N ALA A 395 -4.40 13.47 -6.69
CA ALA A 395 -5.12 14.64 -6.18
C ALA A 395 -6.61 14.38 -6.02
N GLU A 396 -7.26 13.92 -7.09
CA GLU A 396 -8.69 13.59 -7.08
C GLU A 396 -8.98 12.41 -6.13
N SER A 397 -8.09 11.42 -6.07
CA SER A 397 -8.22 10.28 -5.16
C SER A 397 -8.17 10.70 -3.69
N MET A 398 -7.28 11.64 -3.34
CA MET A 398 -7.18 12.19 -1.98
C MET A 398 -8.36 13.08 -1.63
N CYS A 399 -8.88 13.86 -2.59
CA CYS A 399 -10.12 14.60 -2.41
C CYS A 399 -11.28 13.68 -2.01
N LEU A 400 -11.46 12.60 -2.77
CA LEU A 400 -12.47 11.60 -2.46
C LEU A 400 -12.19 10.89 -1.13
N PHE A 401 -10.92 10.62 -0.80
CA PHE A 401 -10.54 10.00 0.49
C PHE A 401 -10.96 10.88 1.67
N TYR A 402 -10.57 12.16 1.67
CA TYR A 402 -10.92 13.10 2.75
C TYR A 402 -12.43 13.26 2.88
N TYR A 403 -13.14 13.32 1.74
CA TYR A 403 -14.60 13.41 1.74
C TYR A 403 -15.28 12.15 2.29
N THR A 404 -14.88 10.96 1.83
CA THR A 404 -15.45 9.67 2.28
C THR A 404 -15.25 9.45 3.77
N PHE A 405 -14.07 9.74 4.31
CA PHE A 405 -13.76 9.52 5.72
C PHE A 405 -14.05 10.73 6.62
N ARG A 406 -14.56 11.83 6.06
CA ARG A 406 -14.81 13.11 6.74
C ARG A 406 -13.59 13.62 7.52
N LEU A 407 -12.45 13.70 6.84
CA LEU A 407 -11.16 14.03 7.46
C LEU A 407 -10.65 15.38 7.01
N GLN A 408 -9.96 16.08 7.91
CA GLN A 408 -9.28 17.31 7.54
C GLN A 408 -8.18 17.05 6.48
N PRO A 409 -8.24 17.71 5.31
CA PRO A 409 -7.23 17.56 4.28
C PRO A 409 -5.85 17.98 4.78
N SER A 410 -4.82 17.28 4.31
CA SER A 410 -3.45 17.74 4.46
C SER A 410 -3.27 19.07 3.69
N PRO A 411 -2.51 20.05 4.22
CA PRO A 411 -2.24 21.31 3.52
C PRO A 411 -1.62 21.15 2.13
N SER A 412 -0.97 20.00 1.91
CA SER A 412 -0.54 19.56 0.60
C SER A 412 -1.03 18.15 0.36
N ILE A 413 -1.68 17.93 -0.79
CA ILE A 413 -1.88 16.60 -1.34
C ILE A 413 -0.51 15.92 -1.42
N PRO A 414 -0.34 14.71 -0.85
CA PRO A 414 0.91 13.99 -0.99
C PRO A 414 1.29 13.88 -2.47
N ASN A 415 2.38 14.50 -2.86
CA ASN A 415 2.93 14.26 -4.18
C ASN A 415 3.28 12.78 -4.26
N ALA A 416 2.71 12.07 -5.24
CA ALA A 416 3.22 10.77 -5.61
C ALA A 416 4.73 10.94 -5.78
N ARG A 417 5.56 10.20 -5.02
CA ARG A 417 7.03 10.37 -5.02
C ARG A 417 7.51 10.41 -6.47
N VAL A 418 7.78 11.61 -6.98
CA VAL A 418 8.30 11.79 -8.33
C VAL A 418 9.74 11.38 -8.22
N MET A 419 10.07 10.21 -8.74
CA MET A 419 11.47 9.82 -8.92
C MET A 419 12.00 10.57 -10.14
N ASP A 420 13.16 11.21 -10.01
CA ASP A 420 13.80 11.96 -11.10
C ASP A 420 13.97 11.08 -12.34
N CYS A 421 14.41 9.83 -12.16
CA CYS A 421 14.32 8.80 -13.19
C CYS A 421 12.92 8.18 -13.18
N LYS A 422 11.98 8.69 -13.99
CA LYS A 422 10.66 8.08 -14.15
C LYS A 422 10.83 6.70 -14.80
N PRO A 423 10.49 5.60 -14.12
CA PRO A 423 10.70 4.25 -14.65
C PRO A 423 10.08 4.01 -16.02
N SER A 424 8.97 4.71 -16.30
CA SER A 424 8.26 4.60 -17.56
C SER A 424 9.10 5.08 -18.75
N SER A 425 10.05 6.00 -18.58
CA SER A 425 10.85 6.51 -19.72
C SER A 425 11.82 5.47 -20.28
N TRP A 426 12.00 4.35 -19.59
CA TRP A 426 12.82 3.23 -20.09
C TRP A 426 12.07 2.35 -21.10
N TRP A 427 10.75 2.52 -21.21
CA TRP A 427 9.87 1.69 -22.02
C TRP A 427 9.50 2.42 -23.30
N THR A 428 9.76 1.77 -24.44
CA THR A 428 9.40 2.25 -25.78
C THR A 428 7.88 2.20 -26.00
N ASP A 429 7.39 2.88 -27.03
CA ASP A 429 5.96 2.82 -27.36
C ASP A 429 5.55 1.42 -27.83
N GLU A 430 6.45 0.69 -28.48
CA GLU A 430 6.29 -0.72 -28.82
C GLU A 430 6.14 -1.60 -27.58
N ASP A 431 6.99 -1.40 -26.56
CA ASP A 431 6.90 -2.17 -25.31
C ASP A 431 5.56 -1.90 -24.59
N ARG A 432 5.11 -0.64 -24.59
CA ARG A 432 3.82 -0.25 -24.00
C ARG A 432 2.66 -0.90 -24.74
N ALA A 433 2.68 -0.88 -26.07
CA ALA A 433 1.66 -1.52 -26.89
C ALA A 433 1.60 -3.03 -26.62
N GLU A 434 2.76 -3.67 -26.47
CA GLU A 434 2.85 -5.09 -26.14
C GLU A 434 2.26 -5.39 -24.76
N VAL A 435 2.62 -4.61 -23.73
CA VAL A 435 2.02 -4.71 -22.38
C VAL A 435 0.51 -4.55 -22.43
N MET A 436 0.02 -3.52 -23.13
CA MET A 436 -1.42 -3.28 -23.31
C MET A 436 -2.14 -4.45 -23.97
N SER A 437 -1.54 -5.05 -24.99
CA SER A 437 -2.15 -6.17 -25.73
C SER A 437 -2.21 -7.45 -24.90
N ARG A 438 -1.25 -7.66 -23.99
CA ARG A 438 -1.14 -8.86 -23.15
C ARG A 438 -1.93 -8.74 -21.84
N GLU A 439 -2.08 -7.54 -21.30
CA GLU A 439 -2.64 -7.29 -19.96
C GLU A 439 -4.06 -6.70 -20.01
N THR A 440 -4.86 -7.16 -20.96
CA THR A 440 -6.20 -6.64 -21.24
C THR A 440 -7.11 -6.65 -20.01
N LEU A 441 -7.02 -7.66 -19.14
CA LEU A 441 -7.81 -7.76 -17.92
C LEU A 441 -7.45 -6.68 -16.89
N ASP A 442 -6.16 -6.42 -16.68
CA ASP A 442 -5.71 -5.39 -15.75
C ASP A 442 -6.06 -3.99 -16.28
N TYR A 443 -6.00 -3.79 -17.60
CA TYR A 443 -6.51 -2.58 -18.23
C TYR A 443 -8.02 -2.42 -18.08
N ALA A 444 -8.80 -3.51 -18.16
CA ALA A 444 -10.23 -3.48 -17.87
C ALA A 444 -10.50 -3.00 -16.44
N VAL A 445 -9.78 -3.53 -15.44
CA VAL A 445 -9.90 -3.07 -14.04
C VAL A 445 -9.57 -1.58 -13.95
N TRP A 446 -8.46 -1.14 -14.53
CA TRP A 446 -8.03 0.25 -14.46
C TRP A 446 -9.00 1.22 -15.13
N ARG A 447 -9.48 0.93 -16.34
CA ARG A 447 -10.46 1.76 -17.06
C ARG A 447 -11.78 1.85 -16.30
N THR A 448 -12.24 0.70 -15.80
CA THR A 448 -13.47 0.63 -15.02
C THR A 448 -13.36 1.41 -13.72
N ALA A 449 -12.27 1.24 -12.97
CA ALA A 449 -12.04 1.99 -11.74
C ALA A 449 -11.99 3.50 -12.01
N ASN A 450 -11.39 3.94 -13.11
CA ASN A 450 -11.41 5.34 -13.49
C ASN A 450 -12.81 5.86 -13.84
N ALA A 451 -13.65 5.06 -14.49
CA ALA A 451 -15.05 5.42 -14.75
C ALA A 451 -15.85 5.57 -13.44
N VAL A 452 -15.69 4.63 -12.50
CA VAL A 452 -16.31 4.72 -11.17
C VAL A 452 -15.77 5.93 -10.40
N LEU A 453 -14.48 6.24 -10.50
CA LEU A 453 -13.88 7.42 -9.87
C LEU A 453 -14.49 8.71 -10.43
N ASP A 454 -14.68 8.82 -11.75
CA ASP A 454 -15.34 9.97 -12.37
C ASP A 454 -16.78 10.16 -11.87
N VAL A 455 -17.54 9.07 -11.76
CA VAL A 455 -18.89 9.09 -11.19
C VAL A 455 -18.87 9.56 -9.73
N ARG A 456 -17.99 8.98 -8.90
CA ARG A 456 -17.87 9.36 -7.48
C ARG A 456 -17.42 10.81 -7.30
N LEU A 457 -16.48 11.30 -8.11
CA LEU A 457 -16.05 12.70 -8.05
C LEU A 457 -17.17 13.66 -8.46
N ALA A 458 -17.92 13.34 -9.51
CA ALA A 458 -19.07 14.14 -9.92
C ALA A 458 -20.14 14.17 -8.83
N LYS A 459 -20.46 13.01 -8.23
CA LYS A 459 -21.41 12.89 -7.12
C LYS A 459 -20.95 13.68 -5.89
N MET A 460 -19.69 13.56 -5.50
CA MET A 460 -19.09 14.33 -4.40
C MET A 460 -19.28 15.84 -4.62
N LYS A 461 -19.00 16.34 -5.83
CA LYS A 461 -19.18 17.77 -6.16
C LYS A 461 -20.64 18.20 -6.09
N MET A 462 -21.56 17.36 -6.55
CA MET A 462 -23.01 17.62 -6.45
C MET A 462 -23.47 17.66 -4.98
N GLU A 463 -22.99 16.75 -4.12
CA GLU A 463 -23.30 16.76 -2.69
C GLU A 463 -22.75 18.01 -1.99
N ILE A 464 -21.53 18.43 -2.34
CA ILE A 464 -20.94 19.69 -1.82
C ILE A 464 -21.76 20.89 -2.29
N GLN A 465 -22.12 20.96 -3.58
CA GLN A 465 -22.94 22.04 -4.12
C GLN A 465 -24.31 22.11 -3.44
N ALA A 466 -24.97 20.97 -3.24
CA ALA A 466 -26.26 20.93 -2.54
C ALA A 466 -26.16 21.47 -1.10
N LYS A 467 -25.07 21.18 -0.39
CA LYS A 467 -24.80 21.75 0.94
C LYS A 467 -24.60 23.27 0.87
N LEU A 468 -23.82 23.77 -0.09
CA LEU A 468 -23.63 25.21 -0.32
C LEU A 468 -24.95 25.91 -0.64
N ASP A 469 -25.77 25.33 -1.51
CA ASP A 469 -27.09 25.86 -1.89
C ASP A 469 -28.05 25.88 -0.70
N SER A 470 -27.90 24.96 0.26
CA SER A 470 -28.66 24.96 1.52
C SER A 470 -28.15 25.95 2.58
N GLY A 471 -27.08 26.70 2.27
CA GLY A 471 -26.49 27.72 3.15
C GLY A 471 -25.37 27.21 4.08
N ILE A 472 -24.93 25.98 3.93
CA ILE A 472 -23.75 25.45 4.65
C ILE A 472 -22.50 26.06 4.02
N SER A 473 -21.62 26.65 4.84
CA SER A 473 -20.40 27.28 4.32
C SER A 473 -19.30 26.25 4.02
N LEU A 474 -18.41 26.56 3.08
CA LEU A 474 -17.28 25.69 2.74
C LEU A 474 -16.34 25.48 3.94
N GLU A 475 -16.16 26.51 4.78
CA GLU A 475 -15.33 26.46 6.00
C GLU A 475 -15.87 25.46 7.03
N SER A 476 -17.19 25.28 7.09
CA SER A 476 -17.81 24.29 7.96
C SER A 476 -17.65 22.85 7.45
N MET A 477 -17.38 22.68 6.16
CA MET A 477 -17.04 21.40 5.53
C MET A 477 -15.54 21.15 5.60
N TYR A 478 -15.00 21.00 6.82
CA TYR A 478 -13.57 20.86 7.09
C TYR A 478 -12.87 19.71 6.34
N TYR A 479 -13.64 18.77 5.78
CA TYR A 479 -13.20 17.63 5.00
C TYR A 479 -13.16 17.85 3.47
N VAL A 480 -13.48 19.06 3.02
CA VAL A 480 -13.40 19.46 1.61
C VAL A 480 -12.21 20.38 1.43
N ALA A 481 -11.16 19.91 0.74
CA ALA A 481 -10.05 20.79 0.39
C ALA A 481 -10.50 21.80 -0.68
N PRO A 482 -10.04 23.06 -0.64
CA PRO A 482 -10.40 24.04 -1.67
C PRO A 482 -10.12 23.55 -3.09
N GLU A 483 -9.05 22.78 -3.31
CA GLU A 483 -8.71 22.16 -4.60
C GLU A 483 -9.60 21.00 -5.06
N CYS A 484 -10.48 20.50 -4.19
CA CYS A 484 -11.40 19.41 -4.49
C CYS A 484 -12.73 19.87 -5.09
N PHE A 485 -13.01 21.17 -5.02
CA PHE A 485 -14.25 21.80 -5.46
C PHE A 485 -14.01 22.78 -6.62
#